data_AF-A0A7J6RA46-F1
#
_entry.id   AF-A0A7J6RA46-F1
#
_cell.length_a   1.000
_cell.length_b   1.000
_cell.length_c   1.000
_cell.angle_alpha   90.00
_cell.angle_beta   90.00
_cell.angle_gamma   90.00
#
_symmetry.space_group_name_H-M   'P 1'
#
loop_
_entity.id
_entity.type
_entity.pdbx_description
1 polymer ?
#
loop_
_entity_poly.entity_id
_entity_poly.type
_entity_poly.pdbx_seq_one_letter_code
_entity_poly.pdbx_strand_id
1 'polypeptide(L)'
;CESLVRDLNYQAAKLAKQACQEVEAETGQRRLVAGAIGPTSRTLSVSPSVEDSSYRNVTWNELVKSYYEQVEALIAGGSDVLLVETIFDTLNAKAALFAIDGYYEDHPQEPRLPTIISATIVDQ
;
A
#
# COMPACT_ATOMS: atom_id res chain seq x y z
N CYS A 1 15.66 4.42 -7.52
CA CYS A 1 14.48 3.55 -7.62
C CYS A 1 13.16 4.24 -7.24
N GLU A 2 13.17 5.40 -6.56
CA GLU A 2 11.91 6.10 -6.18
C GLU A 2 11.05 6.50 -7.40
N SER A 3 11.65 6.83 -8.54
CA SER A 3 10.93 7.20 -9.77
C SER A 3 10.12 6.08 -10.43
N LEU A 4 10.28 4.82 -10.00
CA LEU A 4 9.59 3.66 -10.60
C LEU A 4 8.44 3.13 -9.74
N VAL A 5 8.19 3.73 -8.56
CA VAL A 5 7.14 3.27 -7.64
C VAL A 5 5.79 3.22 -8.35
N ARG A 6 5.42 4.30 -9.04
CA ARG A 6 4.16 4.38 -9.77
C ARG A 6 4.07 3.31 -10.87
N ASP A 7 5.06 3.23 -11.74
CA ASP A 7 5.05 2.33 -12.89
C ASP A 7 5.01 0.86 -12.47
N LEU A 8 5.78 0.49 -11.45
CA LEU A 8 5.81 -0.88 -10.93
C LEU A 8 4.46 -1.28 -10.33
N ASN A 9 3.88 -0.44 -9.48
CA ASN A 9 2.59 -0.74 -8.85
C ASN A 9 1.45 -0.79 -9.88
N TYR A 10 1.44 0.15 -10.83
CA TYR A 10 0.44 0.16 -11.90
C TYR A 10 0.51 -1.11 -12.75
N GLN A 11 1.70 -1.49 -13.22
CA GLN A 11 1.86 -2.70 -14.02
C GLN A 11 1.56 -3.96 -13.23
N ALA A 12 1.95 -4.04 -11.94
CA ALA A 12 1.65 -5.17 -11.08
C ALA A 12 0.13 -5.38 -10.92
N ALA A 13 -0.60 -4.32 -10.56
CA ALA A 13 -2.05 -4.39 -10.42
C ALA A 13 -2.74 -4.73 -11.75
N LYS A 14 -2.28 -4.15 -12.87
CA LYS A 14 -2.82 -4.42 -14.20
C LYS A 14 -2.64 -5.88 -14.61
N LEU A 15 -1.45 -6.44 -14.42
CA LEU A 15 -1.17 -7.85 -14.71
C LEU A 15 -2.02 -8.78 -13.85
N ALA A 16 -2.15 -8.48 -12.55
CA ALA A 16 -3.02 -9.25 -11.65
C ALA A 16 -4.49 -9.19 -12.09
N LYS A 17 -4.97 -8.03 -12.56
CA LYS A 17 -6.34 -7.87 -13.05
C LYS A 17 -6.59 -8.65 -14.32
N GLN A 18 -5.65 -8.64 -15.26
CA GLN A 18 -5.72 -9.45 -16.48
C GLN A 18 -5.80 -10.95 -16.16
N ALA A 19 -4.92 -11.44 -15.29
CA ALA A 19 -4.96 -12.85 -14.86
C ALA A 19 -6.28 -13.21 -14.15
N CYS A 20 -6.82 -12.31 -13.32
CA CYS A 20 -8.13 -12.51 -12.70
C CYS A 20 -9.24 -12.62 -13.75
N GLN A 21 -9.26 -11.75 -14.75
CA GLN A 21 -10.26 -11.77 -15.83
C GLN A 21 -10.20 -13.05 -16.67
N GLU A 22 -9.00 -13.54 -16.97
CA GLU A 22 -8.79 -14.81 -17.69
C GLU A 22 -9.37 -15.99 -16.89
N VAL A 23 -9.03 -16.09 -15.60
CA VAL A 23 -9.55 -17.17 -14.73
C VAL A 23 -11.05 -17.03 -14.48
N GLU A 24 -11.58 -15.81 -14.35
CA GLU A 24 -13.01 -15.56 -14.26
C GLU A 24 -13.75 -16.05 -15.52
N ALA A 25 -13.21 -15.77 -16.70
CA ALA A 25 -13.79 -16.20 -17.97
C ALA A 25 -13.80 -17.73 -18.13
N GLU A 26 -12.74 -18.41 -17.67
CA GLU A 26 -12.63 -19.87 -17.73
C GLU A 26 -13.52 -20.58 -16.69
N THR A 27 -13.62 -20.04 -15.48
CA THR A 27 -14.26 -20.73 -14.34
C THR A 27 -15.68 -20.25 -14.03
N GLY A 28 -16.06 -19.07 -14.54
CA GLY A 28 -17.30 -18.38 -14.18
C GLY A 28 -17.34 -17.86 -12.74
N GLN A 29 -16.27 -18.03 -11.96
CA GLN A 29 -16.19 -17.59 -10.57
C GLN A 29 -15.42 -16.29 -10.46
N ARG A 30 -16.00 -15.30 -9.78
CA ARG A 30 -15.37 -14.00 -9.53
C ARG A 30 -13.99 -14.15 -8.84
N ARG A 31 -13.04 -13.32 -9.25
CA ARG A 31 -11.69 -13.14 -8.73
C ARG A 31 -11.47 -11.65 -8.44
N LEU A 32 -10.70 -11.36 -7.40
CA LEU A 32 -10.45 -10.00 -6.95
C LEU A 32 -8.96 -9.76 -6.87
N VAL A 33 -8.54 -8.54 -7.19
CA VAL A 33 -7.16 -8.08 -7.04
C VAL A 33 -7.05 -7.29 -5.75
N ALA A 34 -6.16 -7.73 -4.85
CA ALA A 34 -5.75 -6.95 -3.70
C ALA A 34 -4.50 -6.12 -4.03
N GLY A 35 -4.64 -4.80 -3.99
CA GLY A 35 -3.51 -3.87 -4.07
C GLY A 35 -2.73 -3.92 -2.76
N ALA A 36 -1.63 -4.67 -2.76
CA ALA A 36 -0.79 -4.88 -1.59
C ALA A 36 0.05 -3.64 -1.26
N ILE A 37 -0.06 -3.18 -0.01
CA ILE A 37 0.68 -2.06 0.56
C ILE A 37 1.45 -2.64 1.75
N GLY A 38 2.66 -3.11 1.45
CA GLY A 38 3.54 -3.69 2.46
C GLY A 38 4.17 -2.64 3.37
N PRO A 39 4.86 -3.10 4.43
CA PRO A 39 5.64 -2.21 5.25
C PRO A 39 6.86 -1.76 4.45
N THR A 40 7.21 -0.48 4.55
CA THR A 40 8.47 -0.03 3.94
C THR A 40 9.65 -0.60 4.72
N SER A 41 10.84 -0.64 4.10
CA SER A 41 12.09 -1.00 4.78
C SER A 41 12.55 0.07 5.80
N ARG A 42 11.76 1.13 6.02
CA ARG A 42 12.05 2.25 6.91
C ARG A 42 10.96 2.34 7.98
N THR A 43 11.32 2.80 9.18
CA THR A 43 10.42 2.79 10.35
C THR A 43 10.30 4.17 10.95
N LEU A 44 9.07 4.58 11.28
CA LEU A 44 8.82 5.85 11.96
C LEU A 44 8.86 5.72 13.47
N SER A 45 8.50 4.56 14.02
CA SER A 45 8.42 4.36 15.46
C SER A 45 9.74 3.91 16.09
N VAL A 46 10.60 3.22 15.35
CA VAL A 46 11.85 2.64 15.83
C VAL A 46 13.06 3.33 15.22
N SER A 47 14.04 3.73 16.05
CA SER A 47 15.33 4.21 15.57
C SER A 47 16.15 3.04 15.01
N PRO A 48 16.75 3.17 13.82
CA PRO A 48 17.69 2.18 13.31
C PRO A 48 19.09 2.30 13.96
N SER A 49 19.33 3.32 14.79
CA SER A 49 20.61 3.49 15.51
C SER A 49 20.49 3.00 16.95
N VAL A 50 21.42 2.12 17.36
CA VAL A 50 21.55 1.68 18.76
C VAL A 50 22.04 2.82 19.65
N GLU A 51 22.85 3.73 19.10
CA GLU A 51 23.52 4.79 19.83
C GLU A 51 22.67 6.06 19.96
N ASP A 52 21.66 6.23 19.10
CA ASP A 52 20.76 7.38 19.09
C ASP A 52 19.29 6.95 18.94
N SER A 53 18.56 6.97 20.05
CA SER A 53 17.13 6.62 20.10
C SER A 53 16.21 7.66 19.45
N SER A 54 16.71 8.88 19.22
CA SER A 54 15.97 9.98 18.59
C SER A 54 16.03 9.95 17.06
N TYR A 55 17.05 9.29 16.50
CA TYR A 55 17.25 9.21 15.06
C TYR A 55 16.10 8.49 14.33
N ARG A 56 15.74 8.99 13.16
CA ARG A 56 14.78 8.37 12.22
C ARG A 56 15.36 8.44 10.81
N ASN A 57 15.26 7.34 10.06
CA ASN A 57 15.74 7.27 8.67
C ASN A 57 14.71 7.73 7.63
N VAL A 58 13.52 8.11 8.07
CA VAL A 58 12.44 8.60 7.23
C VAL A 58 11.52 9.51 8.04
N THR A 59 10.92 10.48 7.37
CA THR A 59 9.93 11.38 7.95
C THR A 59 8.50 10.93 7.62
N TRP A 60 7.54 11.41 8.41
CA TRP A 60 6.11 11.17 8.16
C TRP A 60 5.70 11.59 6.74
N ASN A 61 6.09 12.80 6.32
CA ASN A 61 5.72 13.35 5.02
C ASN A 61 6.28 12.55 3.85
N GLU A 62 7.53 12.06 3.96
CA GLU A 62 8.13 11.21 2.94
C GLU A 62 7.39 9.89 2.79
N LEU A 63 6.99 9.26 3.91
CA LEU A 63 6.23 8.01 3.86
C LEU A 63 4.82 8.21 3.33
N VAL A 64 4.11 9.24 3.79
CA VAL A 64 2.77 9.57 3.27
C VAL A 64 2.84 9.79 1.76
N LYS A 65 3.82 10.56 1.27
CA LYS A 65 4.01 10.78 -0.17
C LYS A 65 4.25 9.47 -0.91
N SER A 66 5.15 8.62 -0.41
CA SER A 66 5.45 7.32 -1.04
C SER A 66 4.22 6.40 -1.06
N TYR A 67 3.44 6.35 0.02
CA TYR A 67 2.22 5.56 0.08
C TYR A 67 1.16 6.13 -0.85
N TYR A 68 1.04 7.44 -0.98
CA TYR A 68 0.09 8.08 -1.90
C TYR A 68 0.38 7.68 -3.35
N GLU A 69 1.64 7.78 -3.79
CA GLU A 69 2.05 7.38 -5.14
C GLU A 69 1.78 5.89 -5.41
N GLN A 70 1.98 5.03 -4.40
CA GLN A 70 1.64 3.62 -4.49
C GLN A 70 0.13 3.38 -4.58
N VAL A 71 -0.67 4.04 -3.73
CA VAL A 71 -2.13 3.92 -3.71
C VAL A 71 -2.73 4.34 -5.04
N GLU A 72 -2.34 5.51 -5.54
CA GLU A 72 -2.79 6.02 -6.84
C GLU A 72 -2.49 5.01 -7.96
N ALA A 73 -1.27 4.45 -7.97
CA ALA A 73 -0.87 3.48 -8.98
C ALA A 73 -1.65 2.15 -8.89
N LEU A 74 -1.89 1.64 -7.69
CA LEU A 74 -2.65 0.41 -7.47
C LEU A 74 -4.12 0.57 -7.88
N ILE A 75 -4.73 1.71 -7.57
CA ILE A 75 -6.11 2.02 -7.98
C ILE A 75 -6.19 2.17 -9.50
N ALA A 76 -5.29 2.96 -10.11
CA ALA A 76 -5.22 3.13 -11.56
C ALA A 76 -4.96 1.81 -12.31
N GLY A 77 -4.24 0.88 -11.68
CA GLY A 77 -3.98 -0.46 -12.21
C GLY A 77 -5.16 -1.43 -12.11
N GLY A 78 -6.25 -1.05 -11.44
CA GLY A 78 -7.49 -1.84 -11.38
C GLY A 78 -7.61 -2.77 -10.16
N SER A 79 -6.96 -2.43 -9.03
CA SER A 79 -7.18 -3.13 -7.77
C SER A 79 -8.65 -3.06 -7.34
N ASP A 80 -9.18 -4.14 -6.77
CA ASP A 80 -10.57 -4.19 -6.26
C ASP A 80 -10.67 -3.90 -4.75
N VAL A 81 -9.55 -4.09 -4.02
CA VAL A 81 -9.41 -3.87 -2.58
C VAL A 81 -7.98 -3.40 -2.30
N LEU A 82 -7.78 -2.57 -1.28
CA LEU A 82 -6.45 -2.21 -0.78
C LEU A 82 -6.13 -3.04 0.46
N LEU A 83 -4.90 -3.56 0.53
CA LEU A 83 -4.44 -4.40 1.63
C LEU A 83 -3.18 -3.79 2.24
N VAL A 84 -3.30 -3.12 3.39
CA VAL A 84 -2.16 -2.69 4.20
C VAL A 84 -1.70 -3.90 5.00
N GLU A 85 -0.59 -4.52 4.59
CA GLU A 85 -0.15 -5.80 5.12
C GLU A 85 1.20 -5.77 5.85
N THR A 86 1.49 -6.88 6.52
CA THR A 86 2.73 -7.14 7.27
C THR A 86 3.10 -5.97 8.19
N ILE A 87 2.08 -5.39 8.85
CA ILE A 87 2.29 -4.22 9.69
C ILE A 87 3.02 -4.64 10.96
N PHE A 88 4.27 -4.18 11.08
CA PHE A 88 5.06 -4.27 12.31
C PHE A 88 5.25 -2.90 12.99
N ASP A 89 5.12 -1.80 12.22
CA ASP A 89 5.16 -0.42 12.70
C ASP A 89 3.78 0.24 12.53
N THR A 90 3.08 0.51 13.64
CA THR A 90 1.75 1.12 13.61
C THR A 90 1.75 2.56 13.09
N LEU A 91 2.87 3.29 13.20
CA LEU A 91 2.97 4.65 12.68
C LEU A 91 3.13 4.65 11.16
N ASN A 92 3.82 3.65 10.59
CA ASN A 92 3.83 3.43 9.14
C ASN A 92 2.42 3.08 8.63
N ALA A 93 1.69 2.21 9.34
CA ALA A 93 0.31 1.88 8.96
C ALA A 93 -0.59 3.12 8.99
N LYS A 94 -0.45 4.00 9.98
CA LYS A 94 -1.16 5.28 10.01
C LYS A 94 -0.80 6.18 8.82
N ALA A 95 0.48 6.23 8.43
CA ALA A 95 0.89 7.00 7.24
C ALA A 95 0.26 6.43 5.95
N ALA A 96 0.18 5.10 5.82
CA ALA A 96 -0.49 4.46 4.69
C ALA A 96 -1.99 4.77 4.66
N LEU A 97 -2.68 4.66 5.78
CA LEU A 97 -4.11 4.99 5.88
C LEU A 97 -4.37 6.48 5.59
N PHE A 98 -3.50 7.36 6.11
CA PHE A 98 -3.58 8.80 5.82
C PHE A 98 -3.41 9.09 4.33
N ALA A 99 -2.49 8.40 3.66
CA ALA A 99 -2.30 8.53 2.21
C ALA A 99 -3.52 8.00 1.41
N ILE A 100 -4.14 6.90 1.86
CA ILE A 100 -5.37 6.37 1.26
C ILE A 100 -6.50 7.41 1.39
N ASP A 101 -6.68 7.99 2.58
CA ASP A 101 -7.68 9.04 2.79
C ASP A 101 -7.41 10.25 1.92
N GLY A 102 -6.17 10.75 1.89
CA GLY A 102 -5.78 11.87 1.04
C GLY A 102 -6.06 11.63 -0.45
N TYR A 103 -5.81 10.41 -0.96
CA TYR A 103 -6.14 10.07 -2.34
C TYR A 103 -7.64 10.26 -2.64
N TYR A 104 -8.53 9.78 -1.77
CA TYR A 104 -9.97 9.90 -1.96
C TYR A 104 -10.50 11.31 -1.71
N GLU A 105 -9.84 12.11 -0.88
CA GLU A 105 -10.13 13.54 -0.73
C GLU A 105 -9.81 14.30 -2.02
N ASP A 106 -8.68 14.00 -2.67
CA ASP A 106 -8.28 14.60 -3.94
C ASP A 106 -9.14 14.10 -5.12
N HIS A 107 -9.70 12.89 -5.02
CA HIS A 107 -10.47 12.21 -6.07
C HIS A 107 -11.87 11.81 -5.59
N PRO A 108 -12.76 12.77 -5.24
CA PRO A 108 -14.07 12.47 -4.64
C PRO A 108 -15.05 11.73 -5.55
N GLN A 109 -14.73 11.62 -6.86
CA GLN A 109 -15.53 10.87 -7.83
C GLN A 109 -15.12 9.40 -7.92
N GLU A 110 -13.93 9.03 -7.42
CA GLU A 110 -13.47 7.64 -7.43
C GLU A 110 -14.20 6.84 -6.34
N PRO A 111 -14.82 5.70 -6.69
CA PRO A 111 -15.44 4.83 -5.70
C PRO A 111 -14.41 4.34 -4.69
N ARG A 112 -14.72 4.50 -3.40
CA ARG A 112 -13.81 4.08 -2.34
C ARG A 112 -13.68 2.55 -2.30
N LEU A 113 -12.49 2.05 -2.61
CA LEU A 113 -12.17 0.63 -2.46
C LEU A 113 -12.19 0.23 -0.97
N PRO A 114 -12.66 -0.97 -0.64
CA PRO A 114 -12.50 -1.51 0.70
C PRO A 114 -11.01 -1.55 1.09
N THR A 115 -10.71 -1.34 2.37
CA THR A 115 -9.34 -1.39 2.89
C THR A 115 -9.25 -2.47 3.96
N ILE A 116 -8.29 -3.39 3.81
CA ILE A 116 -7.97 -4.46 4.75
C ILE A 116 -6.66 -4.09 5.45
N ILE A 117 -6.59 -4.37 6.75
CA ILE A 117 -5.40 -4.18 7.57
C ILE A 117 -4.96 -5.55 8.10
N SER A 118 -3.72 -5.95 7.80
CA SER A 118 -3.11 -7.19 8.26
C SER A 118 -1.85 -6.87 9.06
N ALA A 119 -1.88 -7.20 10.35
CA ALA A 119 -0.79 -6.93 11.28
C ALA A 119 0.04 -8.19 11.56
N THR A 120 1.35 -8.00 11.76
CA THR A 120 2.26 -9.05 12.18
C THR A 120 2.48 -8.96 13.68
N ILE A 121 2.13 -10.04 14.40
CA ILE A 121 2.42 -10.19 15.81
C ILE A 121 3.75 -10.95 15.93
N VAL A 122 4.70 -10.38 16.66
CA VAL A 122 5.94 -11.06 17.04
C VAL A 122 5.79 -11.50 18.49
N ASP A 123 5.86 -12.81 18.72
CA ASP A 123 5.98 -13.37 20.07
C ASP A 123 7.45 -13.33 20.48
N GLN A 124 7.71 -12.92 21.73
CA GLN A 124 9.03 -12.96 22.37
C GLN A 124 9.40 -14.38 22.81
#